data_AF-A0A316M936-F1
#
_entry.id   AF-A0A316M936-F1
#
_cell.length_a   1.000
_cell.length_b   1.000
_cell.length_c   1.000
_cell.angle_alpha   90.00
_cell.angle_beta   90.00
_cell.angle_gamma   90.00
#
_symmetry.space_group_name_H-M   'P 1'
#
loop_
_entity.id
_entity.type
_entity.pdbx_description
1 polymer ?
#
loop_
_entity_poly.entity_id
_entity_poly.type
_entity_poly.pdbx_seq_one_letter_code
_entity_poly.pdbx_strand_id
1 'polypeptide(L)'
;MNKKVIIGGLAVVVLLGIGGYSIVKKNKKKEANNIKIEQQKEVESLNKNELNNSIKGLSDQELIKKYLLLKDSKVPVKDRVEASEVARKFVKAITEYSSDDPNKGEKEALSCVSEEIYKDIQGMFITKESDNTIENIVVDEEYSEETYNHEKNDYIFIKVRDGYYITDKYNQKREDVISYVVQLLKINGQYKVISFKR
;
A
#
# COMPACT_ATOMS: atom_id res chain seq x y z
N MET A 1 67.00 38.06 32.11
CA MET A 1 66.49 38.33 33.47
C MET A 1 65.01 38.05 33.50
N ASN A 2 64.58 37.17 34.41
CA ASN A 2 63.35 37.13 35.22
C ASN A 2 62.00 37.54 34.59
N LYS A 3 60.86 36.89 34.86
CA LYS A 3 60.45 35.73 35.68
C LYS A 3 59.01 35.41 35.28
N LYS A 4 58.63 34.15 35.53
CA LYS A 4 57.33 33.49 35.35
C LYS A 4 56.15 34.22 36.02
N VAL A 5 54.94 33.99 35.51
CA VAL A 5 53.79 33.60 36.35
C VAL A 5 53.04 32.45 35.67
N ILE A 6 52.88 31.36 36.43
CA ILE A 6 52.01 30.20 36.23
C ILE A 6 50.81 30.41 37.16
N ILE A 7 49.59 30.05 36.74
CA ILE A 7 48.43 29.52 37.50
C ILE A 7 47.34 29.34 36.42
N GLY A 8 46.60 28.24 36.25
CA GLY A 8 46.45 26.97 36.96
C GLY A 8 45.13 26.33 36.50
N GLY A 9 45.04 24.99 36.56
CA GLY A 9 43.83 24.16 36.32
C GLY A 9 43.43 24.03 34.84
N LEU A 10 42.99 22.88 34.31
CA LEU A 10 42.36 21.70 34.91
C LEU A 10 42.70 20.49 34.01
N ALA A 11 43.01 19.33 34.61
CA ALA A 11 43.08 18.07 33.88
C ALA A 11 41.66 17.53 33.64
N VAL A 12 41.32 17.15 32.40
CA VAL A 12 40.27 16.14 32.09
C VAL A 12 40.68 15.34 30.86
N VAL A 13 40.95 14.06 31.10
CA VAL A 13 40.99 12.97 30.11
C VAL A 13 39.55 12.51 29.87
N VAL A 14 39.04 12.54 28.63
CA VAL A 14 37.88 11.75 28.16
C VAL A 14 38.09 11.47 26.66
N LEU A 15 38.61 10.29 26.28
CA LEU A 15 37.86 9.06 25.95
C LEU A 15 36.89 9.20 24.76
N LEU A 16 37.29 8.56 23.65
CA LEU A 16 36.48 7.79 22.69
C LEU A 16 35.10 8.35 22.26
N GLY A 17 35.02 8.79 21.00
CA GLY A 17 33.78 9.23 20.37
C GLY A 17 33.62 8.86 18.89
N ILE A 18 34.18 7.75 18.41
CA ILE A 18 33.87 7.22 17.05
C ILE A 18 32.48 6.51 17.03
N GLY A 19 31.76 6.47 18.15
CA GLY A 19 30.49 5.74 18.29
C GLY A 19 29.19 6.49 17.97
N GLY A 20 29.21 7.78 17.62
CA GLY A 20 27.98 8.59 17.58
C GLY A 20 27.21 8.59 16.24
N TYR A 21 27.90 8.54 15.11
CA TYR A 21 27.27 8.87 13.82
C TYR A 21 26.42 7.72 13.24
N SER A 22 26.73 6.48 13.59
CA SER A 22 26.01 5.29 13.09
C SER A 22 24.75 4.94 13.89
N ILE A 23 24.62 5.42 15.14
CA ILE A 23 23.45 5.15 15.98
C ILE A 23 22.27 6.05 15.59
N VAL A 24 22.53 7.32 15.25
CA VAL A 24 21.47 8.27 14.84
C VAL A 24 20.80 7.87 13.52
N LYS A 25 21.56 7.37 12.54
CA LYS A 25 20.98 6.84 11.28
C LYS A 25 20.19 5.55 11.49
N LYS A 26 20.64 4.64 12.38
CA LYS A 26 19.89 3.42 12.73
C LYS A 26 18.59 3.72 13.47
N ASN A 27 18.61 4.70 14.38
CA ASN A 27 17.42 5.11 15.12
C ASN A 27 16.39 5.81 14.22
N LYS A 28 16.81 6.74 13.35
CA LYS A 28 15.89 7.34 12.36
C LYS A 28 15.27 6.32 11.41
N LYS A 29 16.01 5.28 11.00
CA LYS A 29 15.48 4.20 10.13
C LYS A 29 14.51 3.28 10.88
N LYS A 30 14.78 2.97 12.16
CA LYS A 30 13.86 2.24 13.03
C LYS A 30 12.60 3.03 13.34
N GLU A 31 12.73 4.32 13.59
CA GLU A 31 11.62 5.22 13.89
C GLU A 31 10.73 5.45 12.66
N ALA A 32 11.32 5.66 11.48
CA ALA A 32 10.59 5.70 10.22
C ALA A 32 9.90 4.36 9.89
N ASN A 33 10.57 3.22 10.13
CA ASN A 33 9.94 1.90 9.95
C ASN A 33 8.81 1.66 10.96
N ASN A 34 8.98 2.07 12.22
CA ASN A 34 7.94 1.93 13.24
C ASN A 34 6.72 2.79 12.92
N ILE A 35 6.92 4.03 12.46
CA ILE A 35 5.84 4.91 11.98
C ILE A 35 5.15 4.31 10.76
N LYS A 36 5.90 3.70 9.82
CA LYS A 36 5.33 2.99 8.66
C LYS A 36 4.48 1.78 9.09
N ILE A 37 4.94 1.01 10.07
CA ILE A 37 4.24 -0.17 10.62
C ILE A 37 2.99 0.24 11.39
N GLU A 38 3.04 1.32 12.17
CA GLU A 38 1.91 1.81 12.96
C GLU A 38 0.80 2.39 12.06
N GLN A 39 1.18 3.13 11.03
CA GLN A 39 0.25 3.59 9.99
C GLN A 39 -0.34 2.43 9.19
N GLN A 40 0.44 1.38 8.88
CA GLN A 40 -0.09 0.17 8.25
C GLN A 40 -1.12 -0.52 9.16
N LYS A 41 -0.87 -0.61 10.47
CA LYS A 41 -1.82 -1.23 11.43
C LYS A 41 -3.13 -0.45 11.56
N GLU A 42 -3.07 0.88 11.60
CA GLU A 42 -4.26 1.73 11.68
C GLU A 42 -5.13 1.56 10.42
N VAL A 43 -4.50 1.61 9.25
CA VAL A 43 -5.17 1.36 7.95
C VAL A 43 -5.72 -0.06 7.87
N GLU A 44 -5.00 -1.07 8.35
CA GLU A 44 -5.49 -2.46 8.40
C GLU A 44 -6.73 -2.63 9.30
N SER A 45 -6.79 -1.89 10.42
CA SER A 45 -7.92 -1.94 11.35
C SER A 45 -9.19 -1.30 10.78
N LEU A 46 -9.05 -0.19 10.06
CA LEU A 46 -10.14 0.48 9.35
C LEU A 46 -10.71 -0.43 8.23
N ASN A 47 -9.83 -1.09 7.47
CA ASN A 47 -10.25 -1.96 6.36
C ASN A 47 -11.04 -3.19 6.84
N LYS A 48 -10.67 -3.77 7.99
CA LYS A 48 -11.42 -4.90 8.56
C LYS A 48 -12.86 -4.52 8.90
N ASN A 49 -13.09 -3.28 9.35
CA ASN A 49 -14.42 -2.80 9.69
C ASN A 49 -15.27 -2.51 8.44
N GLU A 50 -14.67 -1.92 7.39
CA GLU A 50 -15.35 -1.70 6.11
C GLU A 50 -15.73 -3.02 5.42
N LEU A 51 -14.81 -3.97 5.38
CA LEU A 51 -15.05 -5.33 4.86
C LEU A 51 -16.24 -5.98 5.58
N ASN A 52 -16.18 -6.01 6.92
CA ASN A 52 -17.20 -6.65 7.74
C ASN A 52 -18.59 -6.02 7.54
N ASN A 53 -18.67 -4.71 7.27
CA ASN A 53 -19.93 -4.05 6.97
C ASN A 53 -20.43 -4.35 5.55
N SER A 54 -19.54 -4.37 4.55
CA SER A 54 -19.88 -4.64 3.13
C SER A 54 -20.42 -6.05 2.89
N ILE A 55 -20.05 -7.02 3.74
CA ILE A 55 -20.41 -8.44 3.57
C ILE A 55 -21.38 -8.96 4.65
N LYS A 56 -21.80 -8.10 5.58
CA LYS A 56 -22.62 -8.50 6.73
C LYS A 56 -23.94 -9.11 6.27
N GLY A 57 -24.20 -10.35 6.69
CA GLY A 57 -25.48 -11.03 6.44
C GLY A 57 -25.62 -11.67 5.05
N LEU A 58 -24.60 -11.60 4.19
CA LEU A 58 -24.60 -12.29 2.90
C LEU A 58 -24.22 -13.76 3.07
N SER A 59 -24.92 -14.63 2.35
CA SER A 59 -24.58 -16.04 2.19
C SER A 59 -23.39 -16.22 1.23
N ASP A 60 -22.74 -17.38 1.31
CA ASP A 60 -21.66 -17.74 0.39
C ASP A 60 -22.07 -17.64 -1.08
N GLN A 61 -23.31 -17.99 -1.42
CA GLN A 61 -23.82 -17.89 -2.80
C GLN A 61 -23.97 -16.43 -3.27
N GLU A 62 -24.38 -15.53 -2.37
CA GLU A 62 -24.49 -14.10 -2.67
C GLU A 62 -23.11 -13.47 -2.80
N LEU A 63 -22.16 -13.86 -1.95
CA LEU A 63 -20.77 -13.43 -2.06
C LEU A 63 -20.12 -13.91 -3.36
N ILE A 64 -20.35 -15.17 -3.75
CA ILE A 64 -19.87 -15.71 -5.03
C ILE A 64 -20.40 -14.87 -6.21
N LYS A 65 -21.66 -14.45 -6.19
CA LYS A 65 -22.23 -13.60 -7.25
C LYS A 65 -21.68 -12.17 -7.21
N LYS A 66 -21.61 -11.57 -6.02
CA LYS A 66 -21.16 -10.18 -5.82
C LYS A 66 -19.71 -9.97 -6.29
N TYR A 67 -18.83 -10.92 -5.97
CA TYR A 67 -17.40 -10.85 -6.30
C TYR A 67 -17.01 -11.69 -7.52
N LEU A 68 -17.99 -12.24 -8.25
CA LEU A 68 -17.78 -13.10 -9.41
C LEU A 68 -16.75 -14.21 -9.14
N LEU A 69 -16.93 -14.94 -8.03
CA LEU A 69 -16.02 -15.98 -7.59
C LEU A 69 -16.23 -17.29 -8.37
N LEU A 70 -15.17 -18.07 -8.52
CA LEU A 70 -15.22 -19.39 -9.15
C LEU A 70 -15.98 -20.38 -8.26
N LYS A 71 -16.86 -21.20 -8.84
CA LYS A 71 -17.68 -22.12 -8.04
C LYS A 71 -16.88 -23.28 -7.44
N ASP A 72 -15.87 -23.76 -8.14
CA ASP A 72 -15.13 -24.99 -7.82
C ASP A 72 -13.73 -24.71 -7.23
N SER A 73 -13.59 -23.64 -6.45
CA SER A 73 -12.34 -23.31 -5.77
C SER A 73 -12.17 -24.09 -4.46
N LYS A 74 -10.94 -24.50 -4.16
CA LYS A 74 -10.58 -25.12 -2.87
C LYS A 74 -10.41 -24.11 -1.75
N VAL A 75 -10.29 -22.83 -2.09
CA VAL A 75 -10.14 -21.74 -1.13
C VAL A 75 -11.53 -21.35 -0.57
N PRO A 76 -11.68 -21.20 0.75
CA PRO A 76 -12.94 -20.77 1.35
C PRO A 76 -13.48 -19.47 0.73
N VAL A 77 -14.80 -19.33 0.60
CA VAL A 77 -15.43 -18.12 0.04
C VAL A 77 -14.98 -16.87 0.77
N LYS A 78 -14.95 -16.90 2.11
CA LYS A 78 -14.50 -15.79 2.95
C LYS A 78 -13.10 -15.28 2.59
N ASP A 79 -12.16 -16.20 2.38
CA ASP A 79 -10.78 -15.88 2.05
C ASP A 79 -10.67 -15.23 0.65
N ARG A 80 -11.46 -15.71 -0.31
CA ARG A 80 -11.52 -15.14 -1.67
C ARG A 80 -12.19 -13.77 -1.71
N VAL A 81 -13.18 -13.54 -0.85
CA VAL A 81 -13.79 -12.22 -0.65
C VAL A 81 -12.77 -11.24 -0.06
N GLU A 82 -12.02 -11.65 0.98
CA GLU A 82 -10.94 -10.84 1.55
C GLU A 82 -9.90 -10.47 0.49
N ALA A 83 -9.47 -11.45 -0.31
CA ALA A 83 -8.52 -11.21 -1.40
C ALA A 83 -9.08 -10.26 -2.48
N SER A 84 -10.37 -10.39 -2.81
CA SER A 84 -11.04 -9.50 -3.77
C SER A 84 -11.07 -8.06 -3.28
N GLU A 85 -11.32 -7.85 -2.00
CA GLU A 85 -11.38 -6.53 -1.38
C GLU A 85 -9.98 -5.89 -1.26
N VAL A 86 -8.96 -6.69 -0.94
CA VAL A 86 -7.56 -6.23 -0.99
C VAL A 86 -7.17 -5.85 -2.42
N ALA A 87 -7.57 -6.63 -3.43
CA ALA A 87 -7.28 -6.33 -4.83
C ALA A 87 -7.94 -5.03 -5.30
N ARG A 88 -9.24 -4.86 -5.00
CA ARG A 88 -10.02 -3.64 -5.27
C ARG A 88 -9.36 -2.42 -4.64
N LYS A 89 -9.12 -2.48 -3.33
CA LYS A 89 -8.45 -1.40 -2.61
C LYS A 89 -7.08 -1.05 -3.21
N PHE A 90 -6.28 -2.05 -3.56
CA PHE A 90 -4.98 -1.83 -4.19
C PHE A 90 -5.11 -1.11 -5.53
N VAL A 91 -6.00 -1.59 -6.41
CA VAL A 91 -6.19 -1.03 -7.76
C VAL A 91 -6.76 0.39 -7.69
N LYS A 92 -7.72 0.62 -6.78
CA LYS A 92 -8.22 1.96 -6.48
C LYS A 92 -7.11 2.89 -6.03
N ALA A 93 -6.26 2.47 -5.09
CA ALA A 93 -5.18 3.29 -4.55
C ALA A 93 -4.13 3.71 -5.60
N ILE A 94 -3.82 2.84 -6.58
CA ILE A 94 -2.90 3.18 -7.68
C ILE A 94 -3.58 3.98 -8.80
N THR A 95 -4.91 3.89 -8.92
CA THR A 95 -5.70 4.57 -9.97
C THR A 95 -6.16 5.95 -9.54
N GLU A 96 -6.71 6.11 -8.34
CA GLU A 96 -7.11 7.41 -7.80
C GLU A 96 -5.91 8.34 -7.65
N TYR A 97 -6.18 9.62 -7.82
CA TYR A 97 -5.20 10.68 -7.61
C TYR A 97 -5.90 11.97 -7.28
N SER A 98 -5.32 12.69 -6.33
CA SER A 98 -5.71 14.06 -6.06
C SER A 98 -4.46 14.88 -5.81
N SER A 99 -4.38 16.04 -6.45
CA SER A 99 -3.32 17.01 -6.21
C SER A 99 -3.30 17.54 -4.76
N ASP A 100 -4.42 17.44 -4.05
CA ASP A 100 -4.54 17.90 -2.65
C ASP A 100 -3.87 16.94 -1.67
N ASP A 101 -3.84 15.64 -1.99
CA ASP A 101 -3.17 14.60 -1.20
C ASP A 101 -2.46 13.58 -2.11
N PRO A 102 -1.34 13.97 -2.75
CA PRO A 102 -0.67 13.14 -3.75
C PRO A 102 -0.09 11.85 -3.17
N ASN A 103 0.14 11.81 -1.85
CA ASN A 103 0.74 10.66 -1.17
C ASN A 103 -0.28 9.64 -0.66
N LYS A 104 -1.59 9.96 -0.66
CA LYS A 104 -2.64 9.06 -0.17
C LYS A 104 -2.60 7.70 -0.86
N GLY A 105 -2.56 7.72 -2.19
CA GLY A 105 -2.54 6.52 -3.01
C GLY A 105 -1.33 5.63 -2.73
N GLU A 106 -0.12 6.22 -2.59
CA GLU A 106 1.09 5.45 -2.28
C GLU A 106 0.95 4.74 -0.93
N LYS A 107 0.51 5.46 0.10
CA LYS A 107 0.34 4.91 1.45
C LYS A 107 -0.66 3.76 1.47
N GLU A 108 -1.80 3.94 0.80
CA GLU A 108 -2.85 2.93 0.74
C GLU A 108 -2.41 1.70 -0.08
N ALA A 109 -1.76 1.90 -1.23
CA ALA A 109 -1.22 0.83 -2.04
C ALA A 109 -0.17 0.02 -1.26
N LEU A 110 0.78 0.69 -0.59
CA LEU A 110 1.80 0.04 0.23
C LEU A 110 1.24 -0.76 1.40
N SER A 111 0.03 -0.46 1.88
CA SER A 111 -0.65 -1.26 2.91
C SER A 111 -1.19 -2.60 2.39
N CYS A 112 -1.44 -2.70 1.09
CA CYS A 112 -2.06 -3.85 0.45
C CYS A 112 -1.05 -4.84 -0.13
N VAL A 113 0.21 -4.43 -0.35
CA VAL A 113 1.21 -5.23 -1.06
C VAL A 113 2.21 -5.93 -0.14
N SER A 114 2.92 -6.93 -0.67
CA SER A 114 4.08 -7.53 -0.01
C SER A 114 5.31 -6.61 -0.10
N GLU A 115 6.24 -6.77 0.84
CA GLU A 115 7.48 -5.97 0.87
C GLU A 115 8.33 -6.12 -0.40
N GLU A 116 8.20 -7.25 -1.10
CA GLU A 116 8.96 -7.59 -2.31
C GLU A 116 8.69 -6.62 -3.46
N ILE A 117 7.48 -6.05 -3.54
CA ILE A 117 7.07 -5.16 -4.63
C ILE A 117 6.99 -3.68 -4.23
N TYR A 118 7.43 -3.31 -3.02
CA TYR A 118 7.38 -1.92 -2.56
C TYR A 118 8.04 -0.94 -3.54
N LYS A 119 9.22 -1.29 -4.08
CA LYS A 119 9.93 -0.40 -5.01
C LYS A 119 9.15 -0.16 -6.30
N ASP A 120 8.47 -1.19 -6.81
CA ASP A 120 7.68 -1.09 -8.04
C ASP A 120 6.49 -0.14 -7.80
N ILE A 121 5.83 -0.27 -6.65
CA ILE A 121 4.74 0.63 -6.25
C ILE A 121 5.22 2.07 -6.16
N GLN A 122 6.33 2.32 -5.46
CA GLN A 122 6.86 3.68 -5.30
C GLN A 122 7.24 4.32 -6.64
N GLY A 123 7.76 3.54 -7.59
CA GLY A 123 8.08 4.02 -8.94
C GLY A 123 6.85 4.49 -9.74
N MET A 124 5.67 3.89 -9.51
CA MET A 124 4.44 4.30 -10.18
C MET A 124 4.00 5.72 -9.78
N PHE A 125 4.04 6.03 -8.49
CA PHE A 125 3.59 7.34 -7.98
C PHE A 125 4.53 8.48 -8.38
N ILE A 126 5.86 8.24 -8.38
CA ILE A 126 6.84 9.21 -8.90
C ILE A 126 6.52 9.61 -10.36
N THR A 127 6.10 8.63 -11.17
CA THR A 127 5.74 8.90 -12.58
C THR A 127 4.46 9.73 -12.66
N LYS A 128 3.47 9.43 -11.82
CA LYS A 128 2.17 10.13 -11.79
C LYS A 128 2.29 11.59 -11.35
N GLU A 129 3.09 11.86 -10.31
CA GLU A 129 3.37 13.23 -9.84
C GLU A 129 4.07 14.10 -10.88
N SER A 130 4.82 13.50 -11.80
CA SER A 130 5.50 14.25 -12.88
C SER A 130 4.56 14.72 -14.00
N ASP A 131 3.32 14.20 -14.05
CA ASP A 131 2.31 14.59 -15.02
C ASP A 131 1.51 15.81 -14.53
N ASN A 132 2.05 17.00 -14.81
CA ASN A 132 1.46 18.30 -14.43
C ASN A 132 0.17 18.67 -15.21
N THR A 133 -0.44 17.74 -15.94
CA THR A 133 -1.67 17.99 -16.71
C THR A 133 -2.92 17.53 -15.96
N ILE A 134 -2.79 16.57 -15.04
CA ILE A 134 -3.89 15.96 -14.30
C ILE A 134 -4.07 16.67 -12.96
N GLU A 135 -5.31 17.06 -12.65
CA GLU A 135 -5.68 17.60 -11.35
C GLU A 135 -6.20 16.48 -10.43
N ASN A 136 -7.15 15.68 -10.94
CA ASN A 136 -7.79 14.62 -10.18
C ASN A 136 -8.14 13.40 -11.06
N ILE A 137 -8.07 12.21 -10.45
CA ILE A 137 -8.61 10.95 -10.99
C ILE A 137 -9.51 10.32 -9.94
N VAL A 138 -10.77 10.08 -10.28
CA VAL A 138 -11.78 9.51 -9.38
C VAL A 138 -12.34 8.23 -9.97
N VAL A 139 -12.29 7.14 -9.20
CA VAL A 139 -12.92 5.86 -9.56
C VAL A 139 -14.42 5.96 -9.28
N ASP A 140 -15.24 5.70 -10.29
CA ASP A 140 -16.71 5.77 -10.22
C ASP A 140 -17.35 4.38 -10.22
N GLU A 141 -16.78 3.46 -10.99
CA GLU A 141 -17.23 2.08 -11.06
C GLU A 141 -16.08 1.14 -10.76
N GLU A 142 -16.31 0.16 -9.89
CA GLU A 142 -15.33 -0.85 -9.53
C GLU A 142 -16.00 -2.22 -9.43
N TYR A 143 -15.46 -3.20 -10.15
CA TYR A 143 -15.82 -4.60 -9.96
C TYR A 143 -14.59 -5.52 -9.99
N SER A 144 -14.73 -6.68 -9.36
CA SER A 144 -13.70 -7.70 -9.30
C SER A 144 -14.24 -9.07 -9.74
N GLU A 145 -13.40 -9.88 -10.39
CA GLU A 145 -13.68 -11.27 -10.75
C GLU A 145 -12.53 -12.20 -10.35
N GLU A 146 -12.84 -13.36 -9.77
CA GLU A 146 -11.85 -14.39 -9.51
C GLU A 146 -11.48 -15.09 -10.82
N THR A 147 -10.19 -15.18 -11.11
CA THR A 147 -9.68 -15.79 -12.34
C THR A 147 -8.61 -16.82 -12.03
N TYR A 148 -8.33 -17.74 -12.96
CA TYR A 148 -7.17 -18.64 -12.97
C TYR A 148 -6.81 -19.38 -11.64
N ASN A 149 -7.77 -19.65 -10.74
CA ASN A 149 -7.51 -20.31 -9.44
C ASN A 149 -7.79 -21.83 -9.43
N HIS A 150 -7.49 -22.51 -10.53
CA HIS A 150 -7.65 -23.97 -10.62
C HIS A 150 -6.37 -24.74 -10.26
N GLU A 151 -5.25 -24.01 -10.14
CA GLU A 151 -3.96 -24.61 -9.79
C GLU A 151 -3.93 -25.04 -8.32
N LYS A 152 -3.09 -26.03 -8.01
CA LYS A 152 -2.92 -26.56 -6.63
C LYS A 152 -1.93 -25.70 -5.83
N ASN A 153 -2.07 -24.39 -5.88
CA ASN A 153 -1.26 -23.44 -5.09
C ASN A 153 -2.16 -22.53 -4.26
N ASP A 154 -1.55 -21.74 -3.38
CA ASP A 154 -2.27 -20.86 -2.45
C ASP A 154 -2.52 -19.46 -3.04
N TYR A 155 -2.22 -19.26 -4.32
CA TYR A 155 -2.44 -17.98 -4.98
C TYR A 155 -3.91 -17.77 -5.29
N ILE A 156 -4.34 -16.52 -5.17
CA ILE A 156 -5.65 -16.07 -5.64
C ILE A 156 -5.39 -14.99 -6.69
N PHE A 157 -5.87 -15.21 -7.91
CA PHE A 157 -5.87 -14.20 -8.95
C PHE A 157 -7.24 -13.52 -9.01
N ILE A 158 -7.23 -12.21 -8.83
CA ILE A 158 -8.42 -11.37 -8.94
C ILE A 158 -8.18 -10.38 -10.06
N LYS A 159 -9.07 -10.34 -11.05
CA LYS A 159 -9.08 -9.24 -12.00
C LYS A 159 -9.99 -8.15 -11.48
N VAL A 160 -9.48 -6.92 -11.42
CA VAL A 160 -10.23 -5.73 -11.03
C VAL A 160 -10.35 -4.83 -12.25
N ARG A 161 -11.52 -4.22 -12.43
CA ARG A 161 -11.76 -3.23 -13.47
C ARG A 161 -12.38 -1.97 -12.85
N ASP A 162 -11.72 -0.86 -13.13
CA ASP A 162 -12.10 0.47 -12.65
C ASP A 162 -12.49 1.33 -13.86
N GLY A 163 -13.70 1.88 -13.81
CA GLY A 163 -14.09 3.04 -14.62
C GLY A 163 -13.77 4.31 -13.83
N TYR A 164 -13.09 5.27 -14.45
CA TYR A 164 -12.67 6.49 -13.78
C TYR A 164 -12.81 7.73 -14.65
N TYR A 165 -12.93 8.88 -13.98
CA TYR A 165 -12.90 10.19 -14.59
C TYR A 165 -11.57 10.87 -14.30
N ILE A 166 -10.94 11.41 -15.33
CA ILE A 166 -9.83 12.34 -15.23
C ILE A 166 -10.40 13.75 -15.34
N THR A 167 -10.03 14.64 -14.42
CA THR A 167 -10.17 16.08 -14.58
C THR A 167 -8.79 16.68 -14.76
N ASP A 168 -8.57 17.37 -15.88
CA ASP A 168 -7.33 18.09 -16.15
C ASP A 168 -7.35 19.49 -15.51
N LYS A 169 -6.20 20.15 -15.50
CA LYS A 169 -6.05 21.53 -14.96
C LYS A 169 -6.87 22.61 -15.68
N TYR A 170 -7.54 22.26 -16.79
CA TYR A 170 -8.43 23.13 -17.56
C TYR A 170 -9.91 22.75 -17.34
N ASN A 171 -10.20 21.96 -16.30
CA ASN A 171 -11.52 21.43 -15.96
C ASN A 171 -12.16 20.59 -17.09
N GLN A 172 -11.36 20.04 -18.00
CA GLN A 172 -11.86 19.09 -18.99
C GLN A 172 -11.97 17.71 -18.37
N LYS A 173 -13.11 17.05 -18.63
CA LYS A 173 -13.40 15.71 -18.12
C LYS A 173 -13.25 14.67 -19.22
N ARG A 174 -12.60 13.57 -18.89
CA ARG A 174 -12.52 12.37 -19.74
C ARG A 174 -12.80 11.13 -18.92
N GLU A 175 -13.61 10.25 -19.50
CA GLU A 175 -13.84 8.89 -19.00
C GLU A 175 -12.81 7.93 -19.58
N ASP A 176 -12.34 7.00 -18.76
CA ASP A 176 -11.47 5.92 -19.19
C ASP A 176 -11.70 4.69 -18.32
N VAL A 177 -11.15 3.56 -18.75
CA VAL A 177 -11.31 2.28 -18.09
C VAL A 177 -9.97 1.57 -18.01
N ILE A 178 -9.66 1.05 -16.84
CA ILE A 178 -8.46 0.25 -16.60
C ILE A 178 -8.84 -1.11 -16.02
N SER A 179 -8.00 -2.10 -16.27
CA SER A 179 -8.14 -3.40 -15.65
C SER A 179 -6.77 -3.91 -15.22
N TYR A 180 -6.76 -4.65 -14.12
CA TYR A 180 -5.57 -5.30 -13.61
C TYR A 180 -5.89 -6.74 -13.24
N VAL A 181 -5.00 -7.67 -13.54
CA VAL A 181 -4.96 -8.99 -12.91
C VAL A 181 -4.00 -8.90 -11.73
N VAL A 182 -4.53 -9.09 -10.53
CA VAL A 182 -3.82 -8.99 -9.25
C VAL A 182 -3.60 -10.39 -8.69
N GLN A 183 -2.36 -10.74 -8.38
CA GLN A 183 -2.01 -11.99 -7.72
C GLN A 183 -1.81 -11.74 -6.22
N LEU A 184 -2.57 -12.46 -5.40
CA LEU A 184 -2.54 -12.35 -3.95
C LEU A 184 -2.08 -13.65 -3.28
N LEU A 185 -1.42 -13.49 -2.15
CA LEU A 185 -1.02 -14.58 -1.25
C LEU A 185 -1.32 -14.18 0.20
N LYS A 186 -1.71 -15.15 1.03
CA LYS A 186 -1.91 -14.93 2.46
C LYS A 186 -0.57 -14.98 3.19
N ILE A 187 -0.07 -13.81 3.63
CA ILE A 187 1.20 -13.65 4.33
C ILE A 187 0.90 -13.20 5.77
N ASN A 188 1.40 -13.94 6.76
CA ASN A 188 1.16 -13.65 8.19
C ASN A 188 -0.34 -13.51 8.54
N GLY A 189 -1.19 -14.31 7.90
CA GLY A 189 -2.63 -14.33 8.15
C GLY A 189 -3.45 -13.25 7.44
N GLN A 190 -2.83 -12.43 6.59
CA GLN A 190 -3.51 -11.40 5.80
C GLN A 190 -3.20 -11.56 4.31
N TYR A 191 -4.17 -11.28 3.43
CA TYR A 191 -3.89 -11.22 2.01
C TYR A 191 -3.04 -9.99 1.65
N LYS A 192 -1.98 -10.21 0.88
CA LYS A 192 -1.14 -9.17 0.30
C LYS A 192 -0.98 -9.40 -1.20
N VAL A 193 -0.96 -8.31 -1.97
CA VAL A 193 -0.64 -8.33 -3.39
C VAL A 193 0.85 -8.60 -3.56
N ILE A 194 1.19 -9.61 -4.36
CA ILE A 194 2.59 -9.99 -4.62
C ILE A 194 3.01 -9.71 -6.06
N SER A 195 2.05 -9.58 -6.98
CA SER A 195 2.28 -9.15 -8.35
C SER A 195 0.98 -8.64 -8.95
N PHE A 196 1.07 -7.81 -9.99
CA PHE A 196 -0.08 -7.32 -10.74
C PHE A 196 0.32 -6.99 -12.17
N LYS A 197 -0.64 -7.09 -13.10
CA LYS A 197 -0.45 -6.77 -14.52
C LYS A 197 -1.67 -6.03 -15.04
N ARG A 198 -1.44 -4.93 -15.77
CA ARG A 198 -2.48 -4.20 -16.49
C ARG A 198 -2.85 -4.97 -17.76
#